data_AF-A0A374TYR1-F1
#
_entry.id   AF-A0A374TYR1-F1
#
_cell.length_a   1.000
_cell.length_b   1.000
_cell.length_c   1.000
_cell.angle_alpha   90.00
_cell.angle_beta   90.00
_cell.angle_gamma   90.00
#
_symmetry.space_group_name_H-M   'P 1'
#
loop_
_entity.id
_entity.type
_entity.pdbx_description
1 polymer ?
#
loop_
_entity_poly.entity_id
_entity_poly.type
_entity_poly.pdbx_seq_one_letter_code
_entity_poly.pdbx_strand_id
1 'polypeptide(L)'
;MPLRSNIAPNVPKDQYFALPPRPTTRPGCRHGIHYIKMFPITKSYQRRFRTEGSAYYETLQRIIDGNTKRIVSECQAYLDRYEREGRPRFAVDIDRIVGLLEGEK
;
A
#
# COMPACT_ATOMS: atom_id res chain seq x y z
N MET A 1 3.24 1.52 4.00
CA MET A 1 2.45 1.29 2.77
C MET A 1 1.00 0.96 3.14
N PRO A 2 -0.01 1.36 2.35
CA PRO A 2 -1.41 1.21 2.73
C PRO A 2 -1.91 -0.24 2.62
N LEU A 3 -2.37 -0.80 3.74
CA LEU A 3 -3.17 -2.02 3.76
C LEU A 3 -4.60 -1.70 3.32
N ARG A 4 -5.11 -2.43 2.32
CA ARG A 4 -6.47 -2.21 1.81
C ARG A 4 -7.20 -3.54 1.69
N SER A 5 -8.42 -3.58 2.21
CA SER A 5 -9.39 -4.65 1.97
C SER A 5 -10.39 -4.19 0.92
N ASN A 6 -11.16 -5.12 0.37
CA ASN A 6 -12.14 -4.86 -0.68
C ASN A 6 -11.51 -4.26 -1.95
N ILE A 7 -10.29 -4.71 -2.30
CA ILE A 7 -9.70 -4.45 -3.61
C ILE A 7 -10.56 -5.18 -4.65
N ALA A 8 -11.06 -4.45 -5.64
CA ALA A 8 -11.98 -4.99 -6.62
C ALA A 8 -11.33 -6.12 -7.45
N PRO A 9 -12.09 -7.14 -7.88
CA PRO A 9 -11.54 -8.30 -8.58
C PRO A 9 -10.88 -7.97 -9.92
N ASN A 10 -11.31 -6.89 -10.56
CA ASN A 10 -10.78 -6.39 -11.83
C ASN A 10 -9.49 -5.57 -11.68
N VAL A 11 -9.03 -5.31 -10.45
CA VAL A 11 -7.73 -4.65 -10.24
C VAL A 11 -6.61 -5.61 -10.68
N PRO A 12 -5.71 -5.17 -11.58
CA PRO A 12 -4.55 -5.94 -12.01
C PRO A 12 -3.71 -6.42 -10.82
N LYS A 13 -3.20 -7.66 -10.89
CA LYS A 13 -2.45 -8.28 -9.78
C LYS A 13 -1.12 -7.59 -9.49
N ASP A 14 -0.56 -6.87 -10.46
CA ASP A 14 0.68 -6.10 -10.33
C ASP A 14 0.47 -4.74 -9.64
N GLN A 15 -0.76 -4.39 -9.25
CA GLN A 15 -1.09 -3.16 -8.51
C GLN A 15 -1.16 -3.36 -6.99
N TYR A 16 -1.03 -4.59 -6.49
CA TYR A 16 -1.04 -4.84 -5.05
C TYR A 16 -0.31 -6.14 -4.68
N PHE A 17 0.31 -6.15 -3.50
CA PHE A 17 0.79 -7.38 -2.87
C PHE A 17 -0.39 -8.09 -2.19
N ALA A 18 -0.67 -9.34 -2.56
CA ALA A 18 -1.78 -10.09 -1.97
C ALA A 18 -1.52 -10.50 -0.51
N LEU A 19 -2.53 -10.33 0.35
CA LEU A 19 -2.51 -10.76 1.75
C LEU A 19 -3.76 -11.60 2.06
N PRO A 20 -3.72 -12.46 3.11
CA PRO A 20 -4.89 -13.18 3.58
C PRO A 20 -6.09 -12.25 3.84
N PRO A 21 -7.31 -12.60 3.37
CA PRO A 21 -8.48 -11.77 3.57
C PRO A 21 -8.78 -11.57 5.06
N ARG A 22 -9.22 -10.36 5.43
CA ARG A 22 -9.85 -10.11 6.75
C ARG A 22 -11.31 -10.54 6.74
N PRO A 23 -11.96 -10.77 7.90
CA PRO A 23 -13.37 -11.18 7.99
C PRO A 23 -14.36 -10.28 7.25
N THR A 24 -13.99 -9.02 7.04
CA THR A 24 -14.78 -7.96 6.40
C THR A 24 -14.36 -7.72 4.94
N THR A 25 -13.58 -8.63 4.36
CA THR A 25 -13.31 -8.69 2.93
C THR A 25 -14.49 -9.36 2.25
N ARG A 26 -15.16 -8.66 1.34
CA ARG A 26 -16.33 -9.15 0.62
C ARG A 26 -15.96 -10.34 -0.28
N PRO A 27 -16.86 -11.31 -0.50
CA PRO A 27 -16.66 -12.37 -1.46
C PRO A 27 -16.23 -11.83 -2.84
N GLY A 28 -15.24 -12.47 -3.46
CA GLY A 28 -14.68 -12.04 -4.75
C GLY A 28 -13.72 -10.84 -4.69
N CYS A 29 -13.69 -10.09 -3.59
CA CYS A 29 -12.73 -9.00 -3.40
C CYS A 29 -11.42 -9.50 -2.76
N ARG A 30 -10.36 -8.69 -2.88
CA ARG A 30 -9.02 -9.02 -2.41
C ARG A 30 -8.59 -8.13 -1.24
N HIS A 31 -7.59 -8.61 -0.50
CA HIS A 31 -6.88 -7.86 0.54
C HIS A 31 -5.39 -7.79 0.20
N GLY A 32 -4.74 -6.67 0.50
CA GLY A 32 -3.34 -6.51 0.15
C GLY A 32 -2.75 -5.13 0.43
N ILE A 33 -1.47 -4.99 0.15
CA ILE A 33 -0.77 -3.70 0.09
C ILE A 33 -1.02 -3.11 -1.29
N HIS A 34 -1.71 -1.98 -1.38
CA HIS A 34 -2.20 -1.45 -2.66
C HIS A 34 -1.32 -0.29 -3.15
N TYR A 35 -0.54 -0.52 -4.22
CA TYR A 35 0.51 0.40 -4.69
C TYR A 35 -0.01 1.73 -5.21
N ILE A 36 -1.09 1.71 -5.99
CA ILE A 36 -1.77 2.93 -6.47
C ILE A 36 -2.28 3.84 -5.33
N LYS A 37 -2.34 3.34 -4.10
CA LYS A 37 -2.72 4.11 -2.91
C LYS A 37 -1.53 4.57 -2.08
N MET A 38 -0.30 4.34 -2.51
CA MET A 38 0.90 4.85 -1.84
C MET A 38 0.95 6.37 -1.85
N PHE A 39 1.54 6.94 -0.80
CA PHE A 39 1.73 8.37 -0.64
C PHE A 39 2.95 8.63 0.25
N PRO A 40 3.65 9.76 0.05
CA PRO A 40 4.75 10.17 0.92
C PRO A 40 4.20 10.63 2.27
N ILE A 41 4.97 10.40 3.34
CA ILE A 41 4.59 10.77 4.70
C ILE A 41 5.84 11.10 5.54
N THR A 42 5.76 12.15 6.35
CA THR A 42 6.83 12.52 7.30
C THR A 42 6.63 11.84 8.66
N LYS A 43 7.67 11.83 9.49
CA LYS A 43 7.62 11.16 10.81
C LYS A 43 6.56 11.77 11.74
N SER A 44 6.26 13.06 11.63
CA SER A 44 5.25 13.75 12.46
C SER A 44 3.85 13.17 12.29
N TYR A 45 3.52 12.64 11.11
CA TYR A 45 2.23 12.02 10.82
C TYR A 45 2.22 10.49 11.04
N GLN A 46 3.32 9.90 11.50
CA GLN A 46 3.41 8.45 11.72
C GLN A 46 3.01 8.08 13.14
N ARG A 47 2.06 7.14 13.24
CA ARG A 47 1.71 6.46 14.50
C ARG A 47 1.99 4.97 14.38
N ARG A 48 2.73 4.41 15.35
CA ARG A 48 3.02 2.97 15.37
C ARG A 48 1.72 2.17 15.49
N PHE A 49 1.51 1.26 14.54
CA PHE A 49 0.45 0.25 14.60
C PHE A 49 0.97 -0.96 15.39
N ARG A 50 0.42 -1.18 16.59
CA ARG A 50 0.75 -2.31 17.46
C ARG A 50 -0.06 -3.53 17.04
N THR A 51 0.63 -4.61 16.70
CA THR A 51 0.03 -5.86 16.18
C THR A 51 -0.09 -6.94 17.25
N GLU A 52 0.54 -6.73 18.41
CA GLU A 52 0.64 -7.68 19.50
C GLU A 52 -0.74 -8.09 20.03
N GLY A 53 -0.97 -9.40 20.16
CA GLY A 53 -2.24 -9.93 20.66
C GLY A 53 -3.31 -10.14 19.58
N SER A 54 -2.99 -9.85 18.31
CA SER A 54 -3.84 -10.20 17.18
C SER A 54 -3.16 -11.22 16.28
N ALA A 55 -3.57 -12.49 16.39
CA ALA A 55 -3.06 -13.58 15.56
C ALA A 55 -3.13 -13.28 14.04
N TYR A 56 -4.18 -12.55 13.61
CA TYR A 56 -4.31 -12.10 12.23
C TYR A 56 -3.20 -11.13 11.85
N TYR A 57 -2.99 -10.04 12.61
CA TYR A 57 -1.98 -9.04 12.26
C TYR A 57 -0.55 -9.55 12.46
N GLU A 58 -0.31 -10.44 13.41
CA GLU A 58 0.99 -11.13 13.55
C GLU A 58 1.29 -12.01 12.34
N THR A 59 0.28 -12.72 11.80
CA THR A 59 0.43 -13.50 10.57
C THR A 59 0.72 -12.60 9.38
N LEU A 60 -0.01 -11.48 9.24
CA LEU A 60 0.26 -10.50 8.20
C LEU A 60 1.69 -9.95 8.29
N GLN A 61 2.14 -9.62 9.50
CA GLN A 61 3.48 -9.11 9.73
C GLN A 61 4.55 -10.10 9.27
N ARG A 62 4.44 -11.39 9.64
CA ARG A 62 5.40 -12.42 9.16
C ARG A 62 5.43 -12.54 7.63
N ILE A 63 4.27 -12.48 6.98
CA ILE A 63 4.18 -12.52 5.51
C ILE A 63 4.87 -11.30 4.90
N ILE A 64 4.60 -10.12 5.43
CA ILE A 64 5.17 -8.86 4.94
C ILE A 64 6.68 -8.86 5.13
N ASP A 65 7.15 -9.19 6.34
CA ASP A 65 8.57 -9.22 6.69
C ASP A 65 9.33 -10.18 5.76
N GLY A 66 8.79 -11.40 5.56
CA GLY A 66 9.36 -12.40 4.65
C GLY A 66 9.34 -12.03 3.17
N ASN A 67 8.53 -11.05 2.76
CA ASN A 67 8.41 -10.59 1.37
C ASN A 67 8.90 -9.15 1.16
N THR A 68 9.58 -8.54 2.15
CA THR A 68 9.97 -7.12 2.13
C THR A 68 10.70 -6.72 0.84
N LYS A 69 11.70 -7.50 0.40
CA LYS A 69 12.46 -7.20 -0.82
C LYS A 69 11.58 -7.12 -2.07
N ARG A 70 10.65 -8.07 -2.18
CA ARG A 70 9.69 -8.12 -3.29
C ARG A 70 8.72 -6.95 -3.24
N ILE A 71 8.15 -6.66 -2.07
CA ILE A 71 7.22 -5.54 -1.88
C ILE A 71 7.90 -4.22 -2.25
N VAL A 72 9.13 -4.00 -1.77
CA VAL A 72 9.91 -2.78 -2.10
C VAL A 72 10.16 -2.69 -3.60
N SER A 73 10.56 -3.78 -4.26
CA SER A 73 10.79 -3.82 -5.70
C SER A 73 9.51 -3.51 -6.50
N GLU A 74 8.37 -4.07 -6.11
CA GLU A 74 7.08 -3.81 -6.77
C GLU A 74 6.61 -2.36 -6.54
N CYS A 75 6.83 -1.80 -5.34
CA CYS A 75 6.58 -0.39 -5.06
C CYS A 75 7.45 0.53 -5.93
N GLN A 76 8.74 0.23 -6.06
CA GLN A 76 9.66 1.00 -6.90
C GLN A 76 9.21 0.96 -8.37
N ALA A 77 8.89 -0.22 -8.89
CA ALA A 77 8.38 -0.36 -10.26
C ALA A 77 7.06 0.40 -10.50
N TYR A 78 6.21 0.56 -9.47
CA TYR A 78 5.05 1.45 -9.56
C TYR A 78 5.46 2.93 -9.64
N LEU A 79 6.41 3.37 -8.80
CA LEU A 79 6.87 4.76 -8.79
C LEU A 79 7.57 5.13 -10.11
N ASP A 80 8.42 4.25 -10.65
CA ASP A 80 9.09 4.45 -11.94
C ASP A 80 8.07 4.60 -13.08
N ARG A 81 6.99 3.80 -13.06
CA ARG A 81 5.88 3.93 -14.02
C ARG A 81 5.11 5.23 -13.82
N TYR A 82 4.83 5.61 -12.58
CA TYR A 82 4.15 6.86 -12.26
C TYR A 82 4.95 8.07 -12.79
N GLU A 83 6.27 8.07 -12.61
CA GLU A 83 7.15 9.13 -13.09
C GLU A 83 7.20 9.17 -14.62
N ARG A 84 7.34 8.01 -15.28
CA ARG A 84 7.47 7.93 -16.74
C ARG A 84 6.17 8.16 -17.50
N GLU A 85 5.07 7.58 -17.03
CA GLU A 85 3.78 7.51 -17.73
C GLU A 85 2.76 8.51 -17.17
N GLY A 86 3.08 9.15 -16.05
CA GLY A 86 2.19 10.03 -15.32
C GLY A 86 1.23 9.29 -14.40
N ARG A 87 0.40 10.08 -13.70
CA ARG A 87 -0.51 9.59 -12.66
C ARG A 87 -1.63 8.69 -13.21
N PRO A 88 -1.71 7.40 -12.81
CA PRO A 88 -2.81 6.53 -13.22
C PRO A 88 -4.17 7.02 -12.72
N ARG A 89 -5.25 6.67 -13.43
CA ARG A 89 -6.62 6.98 -12.99
C ARG A 89 -6.88 6.40 -11.60
N PHE A 90 -7.43 7.22 -10.71
CA PHE A 90 -7.69 6.89 -9.29
C PHE A 90 -6.44 6.73 -8.41
N ALA A 91 -5.24 6.99 -8.93
CA ALA A 91 -4.04 7.04 -8.11
C ALA A 91 -4.04 8.26 -7.20
N VAL A 92 -3.36 8.11 -6.07
CA VAL A 92 -3.03 9.25 -5.22
C VAL A 92 -2.18 10.23 -6.04
N ASP A 93 -2.46 11.51 -5.85
CA ASP A 93 -1.65 12.59 -6.41
C ASP A 93 -0.39 12.76 -5.55
N ILE A 94 0.66 12.04 -5.91
CA ILE A 94 1.90 11.98 -5.13
C ILE A 94 2.59 13.34 -5.16
N ASP A 95 2.67 13.95 -6.34
CA ASP A 95 3.35 15.24 -6.56
C ASP A 95 2.73 16.35 -5.73
N ARG A 96 1.38 16.40 -5.68
CA ARG A 96 0.69 17.36 -4.82
C ARG A 96 1.01 17.16 -3.34
N ILE A 97 1.09 15.92 -2.86
CA ILE A 97 1.41 15.65 -1.45
C ILE A 97 2.87 16.02 -1.16
N VAL A 98 3.81 15.73 -2.07
CA VAL A 98 5.21 16.17 -1.94
C VAL A 98 5.27 17.69 -1.81
N GLY A 99 4.60 18.43 -2.69
CA GLY A 99 4.58 19.90 -2.64
C GLY A 99 4.00 20.45 -1.32
N LEU A 100 2.98 19.80 -0.76
CA LEU A 100 2.46 20.16 0.57
C LEU A 100 3.48 19.90 1.68
N LEU A 101 4.16 18.76 1.67
CA LEU A 101 5.16 18.40 2.69
C LEU A 101 6.43 19.25 2.60
N GLU A 102 6.77 19.74 1.40
CA GLU A 102 7.89 20.67 1.20
C GLU A 102 7.54 22.10 1.61
N GLY A 103 6.29 22.54 1.39
CA GLY A 103 5.81 23.85 1.85
C GLY A 103 5.56 23.95 3.37
N GLU A 104 5.56 22.82 4.09
CA GLU A 104 5.52 22.77 5.57
C GLU A 104 6.88 23.06 6.22
N LYS A 105 7.99 23.09 5.45
CA LYS A 105 9.34 23.38 5.97
C LYS A 105 9.63 24.88 6.04
#